data_AF-A0A850JK23-F1
#
_entry.id   AF-A0A850JK23-F1
#
_cell.length_a   1.000
_cell.length_b   1.000
_cell.length_c   1.000
_cell.angle_alpha   90.00
_cell.angle_beta   90.00
_cell.angle_gamma   90.00
#
_symmetry.space_group_name_H-M   'P 1'
#
loop_
_entity.id
_entity.type
_entity.pdbx_description
1 polymer ?
#
loop_
_entity_poly.entity_id
_entity_poly.type
_entity_poly.pdbx_seq_one_letter_code
_entity_poly.pdbx_strand_id
1 'polypeptide(L)' 'MYDAYRQNVWAHAAGRAGRQAADEVVSETFAIAWRRFADVPDSALPWLLGVARNVPVPYYTL' A
#
# COMPACT_ATOMS: atom_id res chain seq x y z
N MET A 1 -5.61 -5.70 12.04
CA MET A 1 -4.48 -4.88 11.53
C MET A 1 -4.64 -4.58 10.04
N TYR A 2 -4.79 -5.60 9.18
CA TYR A 2 -5.01 -5.43 7.74
C TYR A 2 -6.23 -4.55 7.42
N ASP A 3 -7.44 -4.92 7.86
CA ASP A 3 -8.66 -4.16 7.51
C ASP A 3 -8.67 -2.72 8.03
N ALA A 4 -8.06 -2.46 9.20
CA ALA A 4 -8.00 -1.13 9.80
C ALA A 4 -7.11 -0.16 8.98
N TYR A 5 -6.06 -0.68 8.33
CA TYR A 5 -5.15 0.14 7.51
C TYR A 5 -5.45 0.06 6.02
N ARG A 6 -6.16 -0.99 5.57
CA ARG A 6 -6.48 -1.23 4.16
C ARG A 6 -7.21 -0.04 3.56
N GLN A 7 -8.22 0.48 4.23
CA GLN A 7 -9.03 1.58 3.71
C GLN A 7 -8.22 2.89 3.60
N ASN A 8 -7.31 3.15 4.55
CA ASN A 8 -6.43 4.33 4.53
C ASN A 8 -5.39 4.25 3.40
N VAL A 9 -4.74 3.09 3.24
CA VAL A 9 -3.78 2.86 2.16
C VAL A 9 -4.49 2.90 0.79
N TRP A 10 -5.68 2.32 0.70
CA TRP A 10 -6.49 2.33 -0.51
C TRP A 10 -6.91 3.75 -0.89
N ALA A 11 -7.42 4.55 0.05
CA ALA A 11 -7.81 5.93 -0.23
C ALA A 11 -6.62 6.78 -0.70
N HIS A 12 -5.44 6.57 -0.10
CA HIS A 12 -4.20 7.21 -0.51
C HIS A 12 -3.80 6.82 -1.95
N ALA A 13 -3.82 5.51 -2.25
CA ALA A 13 -3.47 5.00 -3.57
C ALA A 13 -4.48 5.42 -4.64
N ALA A 14 -5.78 5.37 -4.34
CA ALA A 14 -6.86 5.78 -5.25
C ALA A 14 -6.79 7.27 -5.62
N GLY A 15 -6.44 8.13 -4.65
CA GLY A 15 -6.23 9.55 -4.91
C GLY A 15 -5.00 9.84 -5.79
N ARG A 16 -3.98 8.96 -5.75
CA ARG A 16 -2.73 9.11 -6.51
C ARG A 16 -2.78 8.50 -7.91
N ALA A 17 -3.35 7.30 -8.04
CA ALA A 17 -3.22 6.45 -9.23
C ALA A 17 -4.57 5.96 -9.79
N GLY A 18 -5.69 6.35 -9.18
CA GLY A 18 -7.02 5.86 -9.55
C GLY A 18 -7.36 4.52 -8.90
N ARG A 19 -8.65 4.18 -8.91
CA ARG A 19 -9.19 3.00 -8.21
C ARG A 19 -8.61 1.68 -8.72
N GLN A 20 -8.36 1.59 -10.03
CA GLN A 20 -7.86 0.36 -10.66
C GLN A 20 -6.47 -0.01 -10.14
N ALA A 21 -5.59 0.99 -9.98
CA ALA A 21 -4.27 0.79 -9.41
C ALA A 21 -4.28 0.67 -7.88
N ALA A 22 -5.30 1.20 -7.21
CA ALA A 22 -5.36 1.24 -5.75
C ALA A 22 -5.35 -0.16 -5.11
N ASP A 23 -6.09 -1.11 -5.70
CA ASP A 23 -6.16 -2.47 -5.17
C ASP A 23 -4.83 -3.21 -5.28
N GLU A 24 -4.10 -3.03 -6.40
CA GLU A 24 -2.77 -3.62 -6.57
C GLU A 24 -1.74 -2.98 -5.64
N VAL A 25 -1.75 -1.64 -5.51
CA VAL A 25 -0.87 -0.91 -4.59
C VAL A 25 -1.08 -1.37 -3.15
N VAL A 26 -2.34 -1.56 -2.74
CA VAL A 26 -2.69 -2.08 -1.41
C VAL A 26 -2.13 -3.48 -1.23
N SER A 27 -2.38 -4.37 -2.19
CA SER A 27 -1.91 -5.76 -2.14
C SER A 27 -0.38 -5.84 -2.00
N GLU A 28 0.36 -5.12 -2.85
CA GLU A 28 1.83 -5.05 -2.76
C GLU A 28 2.32 -4.44 -1.44
N THR A 29 1.67 -3.36 -0.98
CA THR A 29 2.07 -2.69 0.26
C THR A 29 2.01 -3.64 1.45
N PHE A 30 0.93 -4.42 1.56
CA PHE A 30 0.78 -5.39 2.64
C PHE A 30 1.68 -6.61 2.46
N ALA A 31 1.96 -7.04 1.22
CA ALA A 31 2.94 -8.10 0.96
C ALA A 31 4.35 -7.67 1.41
N ILE A 32 4.74 -6.41 1.16
CA ILE A 32 6.01 -5.84 1.64
C ILE A 32 6.01 -5.72 3.17
N ALA A 33 4.90 -5.25 3.76
CA ALA A 33 4.73 -5.17 5.21
C ALA A 33 4.91 -6.53 5.89
N TRP A 34 4.36 -7.60 5.29
CA TRP A 34 4.50 -8.95 5.81
C TRP A 34 5.94 -9.46 5.71
N ARG A 35 6.63 -9.21 4.59
CA ARG A 35 8.04 -9.59 4.40
C ARG A 35 8.98 -8.86 5.34
N ARG A 36 8.66 -7.62 5.68
CA ARG A 36 9.44 -6.74 6.56
C ARG A 36 8.78 -6.54 7.91
N PHE A 37 8.00 -7.52 8.38
CA PHE A 37 7.20 -7.36 9.59
C PHE A 37 8.04 -6.96 10.82
N ALA A 38 9.27 -7.47 10.91
CA ALA A 38 10.23 -7.11 11.97
C ALA A 38 10.75 -5.66 11.88
N ASP A 39 10.68 -5.03 10.71
CA ASP A 39 11.09 -3.62 10.49
C ASP A 39 9.90 -2.65 10.66
N VAL A 40 8.67 -3.15 10.87
CA VAL A 40 7.49 -2.31 10.99
C VAL A 40 7.48 -1.65 12.38
N PRO A 41 7.55 -0.30 12.46
CA PRO A 41 7.49 0.40 13.73
C PRO A 41 6.09 0.31 14.34
N ASP A 42 5.97 0.53 15.65
CA ASP A 42 4.68 0.54 16.37
C ASP A 42 3.64 1.46 15.69
N SER A 43 4.10 2.57 15.11
CA SER A 43 3.31 3.44 14.24
C SER A 43 3.32 2.93 12.79
N ALA A 44 2.54 1.89 12.51
CA ALA A 44 2.51 1.24 11.19
C ALA A 44 1.97 2.14 10.05
N LEU A 45 1.06 3.09 10.34
CA LEU A 45 0.37 3.88 9.30
C LEU A 45 1.32 4.74 8.44
N PRO A 46 2.20 5.61 9.01
CA PRO A 46 3.16 6.38 8.22
C PRO A 46 4.08 5.51 7.36
N TRP A 47 4.48 4.35 7.90
CA TRP A 47 5.35 3.40 7.21
C TRP A 47 4.62 2.77 6.01
N LEU A 48 3.38 2.32 6.19
CA LEU A 48 2.55 1.75 5.13
C LEU A 48 2.27 2.75 4.00
N LEU A 49 1.97 4.01 4.34
CA LEU A 49 1.82 5.08 3.34
C LEU A 49 3.15 5.37 2.62
N GLY A 50 4.27 5.23 3.32
CA GLY A 50 5.61 5.23 2.76
C GLY A 50 5.82 4.17 1.70
N VAL A 51 5.48 2.93 2.01
CA VAL A 51 5.57 1.81 1.07
C VAL A 51 4.63 2.01 -0.11
N ALA A 52 3.37 2.36 0.13
CA ALA A 52 2.38 2.59 -0.93
C ALA A 52 2.79 3.69 -1.93
N ARG A 53 3.54 4.70 -1.49
CA ARG A 53 4.08 5.73 -2.40
C ARG A 53 5.17 5.20 -3.34
N ASN A 54 5.92 4.20 -2.88
CA ASN A 54 7.08 3.62 -3.56
C ASN A 54 6.68 2.43 -4.44
N VAL A 55 5.47 1.88 -4.26
CA VAL A 55 4.92 0.88 -5.16
C VAL A 55 4.74 1.51 -6.55
N PRO A 56 5.40 0.99 -7.59
CA PRO A 56 5.17 1.42 -8.95
C PRO A 56 3.76 1.04 -9.36
N VAL A 57 3.05 1.97 -10.01
CA VAL A 57 1.78 1.66 -10.67
C VAL A 57 2.12 0.73 -11.84
N PRO A 58 1.63 -0.53 -11.87
CA PRO A 58 1.92 -1.41 -12.98
C PRO A 58 1.21 -0.87 -14.23
N TYR A 59 2.01 -0.53 -15.23
CA TYR A 59 1.49 -0.31 -16.58
C TYR A 59 1.23 -1.70 -17.17
N TYR A 60 -0.03 -2.15 -17.15
CA TYR A 60 -0.43 -3.23 -18.05
C TYR A 60 -0.45 -2.64 -19.46
N THR A 61 0.71 -2.69 -20.11
CA THR A 61 0.84 -2.39 -21.53
C THR A 61 0.00 -3.40 -22.29
N LEU A 62 -0.97 -2.90 -23.08
CA LEU A 62 -1.85 -3.67 -23.96
C LEU A 62 -1.08 -4.47 -25.00
#